data_AF-A0A1G8JB18-F1
#
_entry.id   AF-A0A1G8JB18-F1
#
_cell.length_a   1.000
_cell.length_b   1.000
_cell.length_c   1.000
_cell.angle_alpha   90.00
_cell.angle_beta   90.00
_cell.angle_gamma   90.00
#
_symmetry.space_group_name_H-M   'P 1'
#
loop_
_entity.id
_entity.type
_entity.pdbx_description
1 polymer ?
#
loop_
_entity_poly.entity_id
_entity_poly.type
_entity_poly.pdbx_seq_one_letter_code
_entity_poly.pdbx_strand_id
1 'polypeptide(L)'
;MTRNHHHPGGAVPADGYLGEIPPADRQPGLALLWPAPVQPALDSGVREAERWLRAAPQGYLWTLFVYARQEQSSDLLRTAFEVGFLTRLQQGVGQMPLDGLAYRF
;
A
#
# COMPACT_ATOMS: atom_id res chain seq x y z
N MET A 1 25.44 -22.07 25.60
CA MET A 1 23.98 -22.01 25.85
C MET A 1 23.47 -20.69 25.29
N THR A 2 22.96 -20.68 24.06
CA THR A 2 22.44 -19.47 23.39
C THR A 2 20.96 -19.70 23.15
N ARG A 3 20.12 -18.90 23.82
CA ARG A 3 18.66 -19.00 23.78
C ARG A 3 18.19 -18.28 22.51
N ASN A 4 17.78 -19.05 21.51
CA ASN A 4 17.13 -18.50 20.33
C ASN A 4 15.78 -17.89 20.73
N HIS A 5 15.65 -16.57 20.57
CA HIS A 5 14.37 -15.89 20.65
C HIS A 5 13.52 -16.28 19.43
N HIS A 6 12.72 -17.33 19.59
CA HIS A 6 11.65 -17.67 18.67
C HIS A 6 10.56 -16.61 18.82
N HIS A 7 10.52 -15.66 17.88
CA HIS A 7 9.37 -14.79 17.70
C HIS A 7 8.23 -15.69 17.19
N PRO A 8 7.10 -15.82 17.90
CA PRO A 8 6.02 -16.66 17.45
C PRO A 8 5.42 -16.00 16.21
N GLY A 9 5.72 -16.56 15.03
CA GLY A 9 4.96 -16.29 13.82
C GLY A 9 3.52 -16.67 14.12
N GLY A 10 2.68 -15.65 14.33
CA GLY A 10 1.25 -15.85 14.55
C GLY A 10 0.69 -16.62 13.38
N ALA A 11 0.14 -17.81 13.66
CA ALA A 11 -0.58 -18.60 12.68
C ALA A 11 -1.69 -17.71 12.08
N VAL A 12 -1.65 -17.51 10.76
CA VAL A 12 -2.78 -16.91 10.04
C VAL A 12 -3.94 -17.90 10.22
N PRO A 13 -5.09 -17.49 10.79
CA PRO A 13 -6.21 -18.39 10.95
C PRO A 13 -6.67 -18.90 9.58
N ALA A 14 -7.20 -20.13 9.53
CA ALA A 14 -7.77 -20.72 8.32
C ALA A 14 -8.86 -19.85 7.67
N ASP A 15 -9.44 -18.95 8.47
CA ASP A 15 -10.43 -17.94 8.08
C ASP A 15 -9.80 -16.53 8.11
N GLY A 16 -8.78 -16.30 7.28
CA GLY A 16 -8.24 -14.96 7.08
C GLY A 16 -9.26 -14.03 6.42
N TYR A 17 -9.17 -12.73 6.69
CA TYR A 17 -9.98 -11.74 6.02
C TYR A 17 -9.34 -11.41 4.67
N LEU A 18 -10.07 -11.63 3.57
CA LEU A 18 -9.59 -11.29 2.25
C LEU A 18 -9.53 -9.77 2.10
N GLY A 19 -8.36 -9.25 1.75
CA GLY A 19 -8.13 -7.87 1.36
C GLY A 19 -7.74 -7.82 -0.10
N GLU A 20 -8.41 -6.97 -0.86
CA GLU A 20 -8.28 -6.89 -2.32
C GLU A 20 -7.86 -5.50 -2.77
N ILE A 21 -7.01 -5.46 -3.79
CA ILE A 21 -6.67 -4.27 -4.54
C ILE A 21 -6.99 -4.57 -6.00
N PRO A 22 -7.90 -3.80 -6.65
CA PRO A 22 -8.29 -4.11 -8.01
C PRO A 22 -7.13 -3.89 -9.00
N PRO A 23 -7.16 -4.57 -10.16
CA PRO A 23 -6.29 -4.25 -11.28
C PRO A 23 -6.44 -2.78 -11.68
N ALA A 24 -5.35 -2.17 -12.14
CA ALA A 24 -5.35 -0.83 -12.71
C ALA A 24 -4.24 -0.73 -13.76
N ASP A 25 -4.40 0.14 -14.75
CA ASP A 25 -3.29 0.54 -15.64
C ASP A 25 -2.58 -0.62 -16.35
N ARG A 26 -3.36 -1.64 -16.76
CA ARG A 26 -2.90 -2.90 -17.39
C ARG A 26 -1.99 -3.75 -16.49
N GLN A 27 -1.90 -3.43 -15.21
CA GLN A 27 -1.20 -4.18 -14.19
C GLN A 27 -2.19 -5.00 -13.36
N PRO A 28 -1.82 -6.22 -12.93
CA PRO A 28 -2.72 -7.11 -12.20
C PRO A 28 -3.12 -6.51 -10.84
N GLY A 29 -4.26 -6.97 -10.32
CA GLY A 29 -4.68 -6.72 -8.94
C GLY A 29 -3.91 -7.58 -7.93
N LEU A 30 -4.21 -7.39 -6.65
CA LEU A 30 -3.63 -8.14 -5.55
C LEU A 30 -4.73 -8.59 -4.59
N ALA A 31 -4.71 -9.85 -4.16
CA ALA A 31 -5.58 -10.36 -3.12
C ALA A 31 -4.74 -11.10 -2.08
N LEU A 32 -4.90 -10.75 -0.80
CA LEU A 32 -4.13 -11.30 0.30
C LEU A 32 -5.03 -11.63 1.49
N LEU A 33 -4.69 -12.68 2.23
CA LEU A 33 -5.33 -12.99 3.51
C LEU A 33 -4.68 -12.19 4.63
N TRP A 34 -5.51 -11.55 5.45
CA TRP A 34 -5.10 -10.72 6.58
C TRP A 34 -5.62 -11.27 7.91
N PRO A 35 -4.93 -11.02 9.03
CA PRO A 35 -5.37 -11.46 10.35
C PRO A 35 -6.58 -10.68 10.90
N ALA A 36 -7.00 -9.59 10.24
CA ALA A 36 -8.18 -8.78 10.61
C ALA A 36 -8.78 -8.12 9.35
N PRO A 37 -10.00 -7.54 9.42
CA PRO A 37 -10.55 -6.74 8.34
C PRO A 37 -9.67 -5.50 8.08
N VAL A 38 -9.01 -5.45 6.92
CA VAL A 38 -8.12 -4.34 6.55
C VAL A 38 -8.54 -3.57 5.30
N GLN A 39 -9.64 -3.97 4.64
CA GLN A 39 -10.08 -3.39 3.36
C GLN A 39 -10.15 -1.85 3.40
N PRO A 40 -10.70 -1.19 4.44
CA PRO A 40 -10.71 0.27 4.49
C PRO A 40 -9.31 0.92 4.47
N ALA A 41 -8.31 0.27 5.07
CA ALA A 41 -6.93 0.75 5.05
C ALA A 41 -6.28 0.55 3.67
N LEU A 42 -6.53 -0.59 3.01
CA LEU A 42 -6.12 -0.83 1.63
C LEU A 42 -6.70 0.24 0.69
N ASP A 43 -8.01 0.46 0.77
CA ASP A 43 -8.73 1.44 -0.03
C ASP A 43 -8.21 2.87 0.22
N SER A 44 -7.85 3.18 1.46
CA SER A 44 -7.23 4.45 1.83
C SER A 44 -5.86 4.63 1.16
N GLY A 45 -5.01 3.59 1.20
CA GLY A 45 -3.72 3.59 0.51
C GLY A 45 -3.87 3.80 -0.99
N VAL A 46 -4.78 3.05 -1.63
CA VAL A 46 -5.08 3.17 -3.06
C VAL A 46 -5.50 4.60 -3.41
N ARG A 47 -6.45 5.18 -2.64
CA ARG A 47 -6.96 6.53 -2.90
C ARG A 47 -5.88 7.61 -2.83
N GLU A 48 -4.99 7.56 -1.84
CA GLU A 48 -3.91 8.55 -1.71
C GLU A 48 -2.85 8.39 -2.81
N ALA A 49 -2.53 7.16 -3.21
CA ALA A 49 -1.65 6.91 -4.35
C ALA A 49 -2.25 7.46 -5.66
N GLU A 50 -3.54 7.22 -5.91
CA GLU A 50 -4.23 7.78 -7.07
C GLU A 50 -4.31 9.31 -7.03
N ARG A 51 -4.51 9.90 -5.86
CA ARG A 51 -4.49 11.36 -5.69
C ARG A 51 -3.15 11.93 -6.14
N TRP A 52 -2.05 11.28 -5.78
CA TRP A 52 -0.72 11.69 -6.24
C TRP A 52 -0.51 11.46 -7.74
N LEU A 53 -0.97 10.32 -8.29
CA LEU A 53 -0.86 10.02 -9.72
C LEU A 53 -1.69 10.99 -10.59
N ARG A 54 -2.88 11.41 -10.13
CA ARG A 54 -3.79 12.31 -10.85
C ARG A 54 -3.41 13.78 -10.73
N ALA A 55 -2.90 14.22 -9.58
CA ALA A 55 -2.47 15.60 -9.41
C ALA A 55 -1.14 15.80 -10.14
N ALA A 56 -1.05 16.77 -11.05
CA ALA A 56 0.26 17.34 -11.40
C ALA A 56 0.94 17.71 -10.06
N PRO A 57 2.08 17.08 -9.70
CA PRO A 57 2.43 16.88 -8.30
C PRO A 57 2.69 18.20 -7.58
N GLN A 58 1.67 18.71 -6.89
CA GLN A 58 1.83 19.78 -5.93
C GLN A 58 2.23 19.16 -4.60
N GLY A 59 3.51 18.79 -4.50
CA GLY A 59 4.10 18.22 -3.29
C GLY A 59 4.84 16.91 -3.51
N TYR A 60 5.53 16.47 -2.45
CA TYR A 60 6.33 15.27 -2.48
C TYR A 60 5.47 14.03 -2.22
N LEU A 61 5.74 12.94 -2.94
CA LEU A 61 5.07 11.65 -2.71
C LEU A 61 5.17 11.21 -1.24
N TRP A 62 6.35 11.41 -0.65
CA TRP A 62 6.62 10.97 0.72
C TRP A 62 5.78 11.70 1.77
N THR A 63 5.41 12.98 1.55
CA THR A 63 4.62 13.72 2.54
C THR A 63 3.20 13.17 2.63
N LEU A 64 2.57 12.91 1.48
CA LEU A 64 1.25 12.27 1.41
C LEU A 64 1.28 10.89 2.06
N PHE A 65 2.28 10.07 1.75
CA PHE A 65 2.43 8.74 2.31
C PHE A 65 2.58 8.76 3.84
N VAL A 66 3.53 9.55 4.36
CA VAL A 66 3.82 9.57 5.81
C VAL A 66 2.61 10.08 6.59
N TYR A 67 1.95 11.15 6.12
CA TYR A 67 0.80 11.71 6.82
C TYR A 67 -0.37 10.73 6.88
N ALA A 68 -0.82 10.22 5.72
CA ALA A 68 -1.96 9.30 5.64
C ALA A 68 -1.70 7.94 6.33
N ARG A 69 -0.44 7.51 6.39
CA ARG A 69 -0.02 6.34 7.17
C ARG A 69 -0.22 6.57 8.67
N GLN A 70 0.09 7.75 9.19
CA GLN A 70 -0.05 8.05 10.62
C GLN A 70 -1.51 8.13 11.08
N GLU A 71 -2.45 8.37 10.16
CA GLU A 71 -3.90 8.34 10.44
C GLU A 71 -4.44 6.94 10.73
N GLN A 72 -3.69 5.88 10.38
CA GLN A 72 -4.11 4.50 10.63
C GLN A 72 -3.93 4.15 12.12
N SER A 73 -4.97 3.55 12.71
CA SER A 73 -5.09 3.36 14.16
C SER A 73 -4.25 2.21 14.74
N SER A 74 -3.67 1.34 13.91
CA SER A 74 -2.82 0.23 14.35
C SER A 74 -1.74 -0.09 13.34
N ASP A 75 -0.68 -0.79 13.78
CA ASP A 75 0.42 -1.19 12.88
C ASP A 75 -0.04 -2.12 11.75
N LEU A 76 -1.02 -3.00 12.03
CA LEU A 76 -1.63 -3.83 10.99
C LEU A 76 -2.30 -2.98 9.90
N LEU A 77 -3.08 -1.97 10.30
CA LEU A 77 -3.75 -1.08 9.36
C LEU A 77 -2.75 -0.17 8.64
N ARG A 78 -1.65 0.22 9.28
CA ARG A 78 -0.53 0.90 8.62
C ARG A 78 0.07 0.03 7.53
N THR A 79 0.36 -1.23 7.81
CA THR A 79 0.88 -2.16 6.80
C THR A 79 -0.12 -2.38 5.66
N ALA A 80 -1.42 -2.53 5.96
CA ALA A 80 -2.43 -2.64 4.91
C ALA A 80 -2.52 -1.37 4.04
N PHE A 81 -2.47 -0.19 4.66
CA PHE A 81 -2.37 1.08 3.95
C PHE A 81 -1.13 1.13 3.05
N GLU A 82 0.04 0.75 3.55
CA GLU A 82 1.30 0.72 2.80
C GLU A 82 1.19 -0.19 1.57
N VAL A 83 0.62 -1.39 1.74
CA VAL A 83 0.41 -2.36 0.64
C VAL A 83 -0.56 -1.78 -0.39
N GLY A 84 -1.66 -1.16 0.03
CA GLY A 84 -2.61 -0.46 -0.85
C GLY A 84 -1.94 0.63 -1.68
N PHE A 85 -1.20 1.51 -1.00
CA PHE A 85 -0.54 2.66 -1.59
C PHE A 85 0.55 2.27 -2.59
N LEU A 86 1.48 1.40 -2.19
CA LEU A 86 2.61 1.00 -3.02
C LEU A 86 2.17 0.16 -4.21
N THR A 87 1.17 -0.71 -4.04
CA THR A 87 0.61 -1.50 -5.16
C THR A 87 -0.01 -0.58 -6.20
N ARG A 88 -0.81 0.42 -5.80
CA ARG A 88 -1.41 1.36 -6.74
C ARG A 88 -0.38 2.25 -7.43
N LEU A 89 0.68 2.66 -6.72
CA LEU A 89 1.80 3.34 -7.36
C LEU A 89 2.51 2.46 -8.39
N GLN A 90 2.78 1.20 -8.07
CA GLN A 90 3.38 0.26 -9.01
C GLN A 90 2.50 0.08 -10.26
N GLN A 91 1.17 0.00 -10.08
CA GLN A 91 0.21 -0.08 -11.17
C GLN A 91 0.28 1.18 -12.08
N GLY A 92 0.27 2.38 -11.47
CA GLY A 92 0.17 3.64 -12.21
C GLY A 92 1.47 4.20 -12.79
N VAL A 93 2.63 4.00 -12.14
CA VAL A 93 3.92 4.52 -12.63
C VAL A 93 4.32 3.84 -13.96
N GLY A 94 3.92 2.60 -14.19
CA GLY A 94 4.19 1.87 -15.43
C GLY A 94 3.54 2.47 -16.69
N GLN A 95 2.60 3.41 -16.54
CA GLN A 95 1.97 4.14 -17.66
C GLN A 95 2.53 5.55 -17.86
N MET A 96 3.45 6.01 -17.00
CA MET A 96 4.02 7.34 -17.14
C MET A 96 5.00 7.36 -18.32
N PRO A 97 4.83 8.24 -19.33
CA PRO A 97 5.77 8.34 -20.43
C PRO A 97 7.17 8.64 -19.89
N LEU A 98 8.19 7.93 -20.41
CA LEU A 98 9.59 8.10 -19.99
C LEU A 98 10.07 9.56 -20.10
N ASP A 99 9.46 10.35 -20.99
CA ASP A 99 9.73 11.78 -21.19
C ASP A 99 9.33 12.65 -19.98
N GLY A 100 8.42 12.17 -19.12
CA GLY A 100 7.95 12.88 -17.93
C GLY A 100 8.81 12.71 -16.68
N LEU A 101 9.80 11.81 -16.70
CA LEU A 101 10.70 11.54 -15.58
C LEU A 101 12.02 12.33 -15.64
N ALA A 102 12.37 12.87 -16.82
CA ALA A 102 13.63 13.59 -17.03
C ALA A 102 13.68 14.99 -16.36
N TYR A 103 12.54 15.54 -15.92
CA TYR A 103 12.45 16.89 -15.35
C TYR A 103 11.67 16.93 -14.02
N ARG A 104 11.97 16.00 -13.10
CA ARG A 104 11.24 15.90 -11.82
C ARG A 104 12.12 15.87 -10.57
N PHE A 105 13.16 16.71 -10.53
CA PHE A 105 13.91 17.04 -9.32
C PHE A 105 13.96 18.56 -9.10
#